data_AF-A0A1K0INL0-F1
#
_entry.id   AF-A0A1K0INL0-F1
#
_cell.length_a   1.000
_cell.length_b   1.000
_cell.length_c   1.000
_cell.angle_alpha   90.00
_cell.angle_beta   90.00
_cell.angle_gamma   90.00
#
_symmetry.space_group_name_H-M   'P 1'
#
loop_
_entity.id
_entity.type
_entity.pdbx_description
1 polymer ?
#
loop_
_entity_poly.entity_id
_entity_poly.type
_entity_poly.pdbx_seq_one_letter_code
_entity_poly.pdbx_strand_id
1 'polypeptide(L)'
;MSTFLNYEQDGHVVTLTMNDPERRNPLTGNTAVEEFVAAIDRIDGDASVRAVILTGAGTAFCSGGNVAGMARHASGEVPGTEIRQDYRRGIQRLPLARFNLEVPVIAAVNGAAIGAGLDLACMCDIRIASEQAKFAAATGVQGLKATRMHAAFHTRITELLSIRHPILLGGMHHLGESRIVAAMVNAGAMGFITARSFESPGALRDDLRRCRDLTGGKPFGVNLTLARRPEHNRNVQAWIDVALDEGVRCFETAGGSPEGLVEPIHQGGGIVLHKCPSVRHALSAERLGVDAVTLVGMEEGGHPGANQLPTFVNGAYALAKLRVPLLLGGGIGNGRQIAAALAMGADGVVMGSRFMVAAEIRAHAALKQRIVESDQHCSTAILGTLGDTWRVLANDTAREVQRLEAAGARSHAEFGDLILSSRTRQRVYADGEVDAGIVSLGPAGGFCDAIAPAAQIVAGLMWEASQAAAAFTATFSGRCTD
;
A
#
# COMPACT_ATOMS: atom_id res chain seq x y z
N MET A 1 -19.44 -5.94 42.67
CA MET A 1 -19.02 -6.64 41.44
C MET A 1 -17.63 -7.19 41.73
N SER A 2 -17.37 -8.46 41.41
CA SER A 2 -16.03 -9.04 41.53
C SER A 2 -15.11 -8.41 40.47
N THR A 3 -13.88 -8.07 40.86
CA THR A 3 -12.84 -7.56 39.96
C THR A 3 -12.51 -8.63 38.91
N PHE A 4 -12.54 -8.27 37.62
CA PHE A 4 -12.22 -9.17 36.54
C PHE A 4 -10.71 -9.33 36.34
N LEU A 5 -9.92 -8.28 36.53
CA LEU A 5 -8.48 -8.27 36.29
C LEU A 5 -7.74 -8.03 37.61
N ASN A 6 -7.19 -9.11 38.18
CA ASN A 6 -6.34 -8.99 39.36
C ASN A 6 -4.99 -8.40 38.96
N TYR A 7 -4.55 -7.36 39.67
CA TYR A 7 -3.28 -6.68 39.47
C TYR A 7 -2.37 -6.97 40.66
N GLU A 8 -1.27 -7.67 40.42
CA GLU A 8 -0.25 -7.97 41.44
C GLU A 8 1.12 -7.49 40.95
N GLN A 9 1.86 -6.76 41.79
CA GLN A 9 3.19 -6.26 41.46
C GLN A 9 4.21 -6.85 42.43
N ASP A 10 5.17 -7.59 41.90
CA ASP A 10 6.31 -8.13 42.64
C ASP A 10 7.60 -7.50 42.09
N GLY A 11 8.13 -6.54 42.84
CA GLY A 11 9.25 -5.71 42.41
C GLY A 11 8.97 -5.00 41.08
N HIS A 12 9.69 -5.41 40.03
CA HIS A 12 9.61 -4.82 38.69
C HIS A 12 8.64 -5.55 37.75
N VAL A 13 7.94 -6.59 38.22
CA VAL A 13 7.06 -7.42 37.40
C VAL A 13 5.61 -7.24 37.85
N VAL A 14 4.73 -6.96 36.90
CA VAL A 14 3.29 -6.92 37.13
C VAL A 14 2.63 -8.16 36.55
N THR A 15 1.86 -8.88 37.36
CA THR A 15 1.02 -10.00 36.92
C THR A 15 -0.43 -9.54 36.84
N LEU A 16 -0.99 -9.60 35.64
CA LEU A 16 -2.39 -9.37 35.34
C LEU A 16 -3.09 -10.72 35.16
N THR A 17 -4.03 -11.03 36.04
CA THR A 17 -4.78 -12.30 36.00
C THR A 17 -6.25 -12.06 35.72
N MET A 18 -6.74 -12.52 34.57
CA MET A 18 -8.17 -12.53 34.25
C MET A 18 -8.89 -13.53 35.14
N ASN A 19 -9.89 -13.09 35.89
CA ASN A 19 -10.47 -13.78 37.05
C ASN A 19 -11.99 -13.94 36.93
N ASP A 20 -12.43 -14.59 35.85
CA ASP A 20 -13.80 -15.09 35.67
C ASP A 20 -13.74 -16.55 35.18
N PRO A 21 -13.16 -17.47 36.00
CA PRO A 21 -12.86 -18.83 35.57
C PRO A 21 -14.12 -19.63 35.22
N GLU A 22 -15.25 -19.36 35.88
CA GLU A 22 -16.53 -20.03 35.63
C GLU A 22 -17.03 -19.79 34.20
N ARG A 23 -16.81 -18.58 33.66
CA ARG A 23 -17.17 -18.22 32.29
C ARG A 23 -15.99 -18.29 31.33
N ARG A 24 -14.85 -18.82 31.79
CA ARG A 24 -13.60 -18.97 31.04
C ARG A 24 -13.00 -17.65 30.56
N ASN A 25 -13.08 -16.62 31.41
CA ASN A 25 -12.45 -15.31 31.24
C ASN A 25 -12.86 -14.59 29.93
N PRO A 26 -14.16 -14.31 29.70
CA PRO A 26 -14.59 -13.58 28.50
C PRO A 26 -14.17 -12.10 28.57
N LEU A 27 -13.84 -11.49 27.42
CA LEU A 27 -13.40 -10.08 27.33
C LEU A 27 -14.54 -9.07 27.14
N THR A 28 -15.78 -9.53 26.99
CA THR A 28 -16.94 -8.65 26.76
C THR A 28 -18.14 -9.05 27.59
N GLY A 29 -19.08 -8.12 27.78
CA GLY A 29 -20.25 -8.33 28.64
C GLY A 29 -19.89 -8.41 30.13
N ASN A 30 -18.79 -7.74 30.51
CA ASN A 30 -18.29 -7.55 31.88
C ASN A 30 -17.40 -6.28 31.88
N THR A 31 -16.69 -6.05 32.98
CA THR A 31 -15.80 -4.90 33.21
C THR A 31 -14.39 -5.05 32.61
N ALA A 32 -14.10 -6.15 31.92
CA ALA A 32 -12.75 -6.50 31.45
C ALA A 32 -12.05 -5.36 30.69
N VAL A 33 -12.77 -4.75 29.73
CA VAL A 33 -12.19 -3.69 28.90
C VAL A 33 -11.72 -2.50 29.74
N GLU A 34 -12.56 -2.02 30.65
CA GLU A 34 -12.22 -0.86 31.48
C GLU A 34 -11.09 -1.18 32.45
N GLU A 35 -11.10 -2.38 33.04
CA GLU A 35 -10.05 -2.81 33.96
C GLU A 35 -8.70 -2.99 33.27
N PHE A 36 -8.67 -3.51 32.05
CA PHE A 36 -7.44 -3.58 31.25
C PHE A 36 -6.90 -2.20 30.88
N VAL A 37 -7.76 -1.29 30.43
CA VAL A 37 -7.30 0.08 30.11
C VAL A 37 -6.73 0.75 31.36
N ALA A 38 -7.44 0.67 32.49
CA ALA A 38 -6.95 1.24 33.75
C ALA A 38 -5.64 0.59 34.25
N ALA A 39 -5.49 -0.72 34.08
CA ALA A 39 -4.26 -1.42 34.45
C ALA A 39 -3.07 -1.00 33.57
N ILE A 40 -3.31 -0.83 32.26
CA ILE A 40 -2.27 -0.38 31.32
C ILE A 40 -1.88 1.07 31.62
N ASP A 41 -2.84 1.97 31.81
CA ASP A 41 -2.56 3.37 32.19
C ASP A 41 -1.76 3.45 33.51
N ARG A 42 -2.07 2.57 34.47
CA ARG A 42 -1.31 2.45 35.72
C ARG A 42 0.13 2.00 35.51
N ILE A 43 0.35 1.01 34.64
CA ILE A 43 1.70 0.50 34.34
C ILE A 43 2.52 1.55 33.59
N ASP A 44 1.91 2.24 32.63
CA ASP A 44 2.55 3.31 31.85
C ASP A 44 3.00 4.47 32.74
N GLY A 45 2.21 4.80 33.78
CA GLY A 45 2.56 5.80 34.78
C GLY A 45 3.61 5.36 35.82
N ASP A 46 4.03 4.10 35.84
CA ASP A 46 4.97 3.54 36.84
C ASP A 46 6.27 3.05 36.19
N ALA A 47 7.27 3.93 36.18
CA ALA A 47 8.61 3.64 35.66
C ALA A 47 9.37 2.52 36.41
N SER A 48 8.85 2.01 37.53
CA SER A 48 9.41 0.85 38.22
C SER A 48 9.04 -0.47 37.54
N VAL A 49 7.99 -0.51 36.73
CA VAL A 49 7.58 -1.72 36.01
C VAL A 49 8.49 -1.95 34.81
N ARG A 50 8.97 -3.19 34.64
CA ARG A 50 9.88 -3.58 33.55
C ARG A 50 9.37 -4.76 32.73
N ALA A 51 8.37 -5.49 33.22
CA ALA A 51 7.73 -6.57 32.50
C ALA A 51 6.31 -6.81 33.02
N VAL A 52 5.45 -7.32 32.15
CA VAL A 52 4.08 -7.70 32.49
C VAL A 52 3.85 -9.17 32.15
N ILE A 53 3.26 -9.92 33.07
CA ILE A 53 2.76 -11.28 32.83
C ILE A 53 1.24 -11.19 32.74
N LEU A 54 0.68 -11.70 31.65
CA LEU A 54 -0.75 -11.81 31.45
C LEU A 54 -1.16 -13.28 31.49
N THR A 55 -2.12 -13.64 32.32
CA THR A 55 -2.62 -15.02 32.48
C THR A 55 -4.13 -15.06 32.78
N GLY A 56 -4.71 -16.25 32.75
CA GLY A 56 -6.10 -16.50 33.15
C GLY A 56 -6.18 -17.36 34.42
N ALA A 57 -7.15 -17.08 35.28
CA ALA A 57 -7.52 -17.95 36.38
C ALA A 57 -8.26 -19.20 35.87
N GLY A 58 -8.14 -20.31 36.60
CA GLY A 58 -8.80 -21.57 36.27
C GLY A 58 -8.15 -22.32 35.11
N THR A 59 -8.98 -22.98 34.30
CA THR A 59 -8.54 -23.92 33.24
C THR A 59 -8.48 -23.29 31.84
N ALA A 60 -8.72 -21.99 31.73
CA ALA A 60 -8.69 -21.26 30.47
C ALA A 60 -7.85 -19.99 30.62
N PHE A 61 -7.16 -19.65 29.53
CA PHE A 61 -6.57 -18.33 29.40
C PHE A 61 -7.69 -17.32 29.14
N CYS A 62 -8.40 -17.46 28.02
CA CYS A 62 -9.53 -16.60 27.64
C CYS A 62 -10.37 -17.24 26.53
N SER A 63 -11.69 -17.29 26.70
CA SER A 63 -12.63 -17.80 25.69
C SER A 63 -13.02 -16.78 24.60
N GLY A 64 -12.54 -15.54 24.70
CA GLY A 64 -12.82 -14.45 23.75
C GLY A 64 -14.08 -13.65 24.09
N GLY A 65 -14.88 -13.33 23.08
CA GLY A 65 -16.12 -12.55 23.27
C GLY A 65 -17.23 -13.35 23.96
N ASN A 66 -18.10 -12.67 24.69
CA ASN A 66 -19.30 -13.27 25.28
C ASN A 66 -20.29 -13.71 24.18
N VAL A 67 -20.53 -15.01 24.13
CA VAL A 67 -21.39 -15.68 23.13
C VAL A 67 -22.83 -15.13 23.14
N ALA A 68 -23.39 -14.78 24.30
CA ALA A 68 -24.74 -14.21 24.39
C ALA A 68 -24.82 -12.82 23.73
N GLY A 69 -23.77 -12.00 23.91
CA GLY A 69 -23.66 -10.72 23.23
C GLY A 69 -23.47 -10.88 21.72
N MET A 70 -22.73 -11.91 21.30
CA MET A 70 -22.56 -12.24 19.88
C MET A 70 -23.86 -12.75 19.24
N ALA A 71 -24.66 -13.54 19.96
CA ALA A 71 -25.97 -14.01 19.49
C ALA A 71 -26.95 -12.85 19.30
N ARG A 72 -26.96 -11.87 20.21
CA ARG A 72 -27.75 -10.64 20.06
C ARG A 72 -27.34 -9.82 18.84
N HIS A 73 -26.04 -9.71 18.55
CA HIS A 73 -25.58 -9.04 17.33
C HIS A 73 -25.97 -9.80 16.04
N ALA A 74 -26.15 -11.12 16.14
CA ALA A 74 -26.53 -11.97 15.02
C ALA A 74 -28.05 -12.07 14.81
N SER A 75 -28.88 -11.61 15.76
CA SER A 75 -30.35 -11.68 15.65
C SER A 75 -30.93 -10.73 14.59
N GLY A 76 -30.15 -9.74 14.14
CA GLY A 76 -30.60 -8.70 13.21
C GLY A 76 -31.44 -7.60 13.86
N GLU A 77 -31.70 -7.70 15.16
CA GLU A 77 -32.49 -6.72 15.93
C GLU A 77 -31.69 -5.47 16.30
N VAL A 78 -30.35 -5.57 16.31
CA VAL A 78 -29.45 -4.45 16.63
C VAL A 78 -28.95 -3.80 15.33
N PRO A 79 -29.16 -2.48 15.12
CA PRO A 79 -28.64 -1.79 13.96
C PRO A 79 -27.13 -1.94 13.82
N GLY A 80 -26.63 -2.18 12.60
CA GLY A 80 -25.19 -2.36 12.37
C GLY A 80 -24.32 -1.19 12.82
N THR A 81 -24.86 0.02 12.86
CA THR A 81 -24.21 1.22 13.40
C THR A 81 -23.98 1.14 14.91
N GLU A 82 -24.94 0.60 15.66
CA GLU A 82 -24.83 0.38 17.11
C GLU A 82 -23.79 -0.71 17.38
N ILE A 83 -23.86 -1.84 16.66
CA ILE A 83 -22.85 -2.90 16.73
C ILE A 83 -21.44 -2.32 16.51
N ARG A 84 -21.25 -1.49 15.48
CA ARG A 84 -19.96 -0.84 15.21
C ARG A 84 -19.49 0.03 16.38
N GLN A 85 -20.38 0.80 17.01
CA GLN A 85 -20.01 1.65 18.15
C GLN A 85 -19.65 0.82 19.38
N ASP A 86 -20.37 -0.27 19.63
CA ASP A 86 -20.09 -1.20 20.74
C ASP A 86 -18.70 -1.82 20.62
N TYR A 87 -18.30 -2.23 19.41
CA TYR A 87 -16.93 -2.70 19.17
C TYR A 87 -15.90 -1.59 19.40
N ARG A 88 -16.12 -0.39 18.84
CA ARG A 88 -15.18 0.75 18.94
C ARG A 88 -14.99 1.23 20.37
N ARG A 89 -16.05 1.27 21.17
CA ARG A 89 -16.03 1.76 22.57
C ARG A 89 -15.76 0.65 23.58
N GLY A 90 -15.94 -0.61 23.19
CA GLY A 90 -15.63 -1.79 23.98
C GLY A 90 -14.30 -2.40 23.57
N ILE A 91 -14.35 -3.66 23.11
CA ILE A 91 -13.17 -4.52 22.99
C ILE A 91 -12.05 -3.96 22.09
N GLN A 92 -12.35 -3.09 21.12
CA GLN A 92 -11.32 -2.46 20.26
C GLN A 92 -10.43 -1.44 20.98
N ARG A 93 -10.71 -1.10 22.23
CA ARG A 93 -9.80 -0.33 23.08
C ARG A 93 -8.60 -1.16 23.56
N LEU A 94 -8.77 -2.47 23.73
CA LEU A 94 -7.69 -3.35 24.22
C LEU A 94 -6.46 -3.38 23.31
N PRO A 95 -6.58 -3.52 21.97
CA PRO A 95 -5.42 -3.47 21.08
C PRO A 95 -4.66 -2.14 21.15
N LEU A 96 -5.38 -1.02 21.25
CA LEU A 96 -4.76 0.31 21.33
C LEU A 96 -4.04 0.51 22.67
N ALA A 97 -4.69 0.16 23.78
CA ALA A 97 -4.07 0.24 25.09
C ALA A 97 -2.80 -0.64 25.14
N ARG A 98 -2.89 -1.87 24.63
CA ARG A 98 -1.75 -2.79 24.58
C ARG A 98 -0.62 -2.29 23.68
N PHE A 99 -0.93 -1.71 22.52
CA PHE A 99 0.05 -1.17 21.57
C PHE A 99 0.87 -0.03 22.19
N ASN A 100 0.26 0.77 23.08
CA ASN A 100 0.94 1.88 23.74
C ASN A 100 1.80 1.45 24.95
N LEU A 101 1.75 0.19 25.37
CA LEU A 101 2.49 -0.27 26.54
C LEU A 101 3.94 -0.61 26.15
N GLU A 102 4.91 0.16 26.66
CA GLU A 102 6.33 0.07 26.26
C GLU A 102 7.14 -1.03 26.99
N VAL A 103 6.56 -1.67 28.01
CA VAL A 103 7.22 -2.80 28.70
C VAL A 103 6.90 -4.14 28.03
N PRO A 104 7.84 -5.09 27.97
CA PRO A 104 7.59 -6.43 27.46
C PRO A 104 6.44 -7.14 28.18
N VAL A 105 5.54 -7.75 27.41
CA VAL A 105 4.38 -8.51 27.90
C VAL A 105 4.51 -9.98 27.54
N ILE A 106 4.37 -10.85 28.55
CA ILE A 106 4.40 -12.30 28.43
C ILE A 106 2.99 -12.84 28.62
N ALA A 107 2.42 -13.47 27.60
CA ALA A 107 1.22 -14.29 27.75
C ALA A 107 1.61 -15.65 28.35
N ALA A 108 1.32 -15.86 29.64
CA ALA A 108 1.39 -17.17 30.28
C ALA A 108 0.06 -17.90 30.01
N VAL A 109 0.02 -18.68 28.94
CA VAL A 109 -1.21 -19.33 28.46
C VAL A 109 -1.42 -20.64 29.22
N ASN A 110 -2.18 -20.55 30.32
CA ASN A 110 -2.49 -21.66 31.23
C ASN A 110 -3.51 -22.67 30.66
N GLY A 111 -4.27 -22.29 29.63
CA GLY A 111 -5.34 -23.12 29.07
C GLY A 111 -5.86 -22.60 27.73
N ALA A 112 -7.14 -22.80 27.44
CA ALA A 112 -7.69 -22.40 26.14
C ALA A 112 -7.63 -20.87 25.91
N ALA A 113 -7.11 -20.46 24.74
CA ALA A 113 -7.08 -19.11 24.21
C ALA A 113 -7.81 -19.09 22.86
N ILE A 114 -9.04 -18.56 22.83
CA ILE A 114 -9.99 -18.73 21.73
C ILE A 114 -10.54 -17.38 21.27
N GLY A 115 -10.66 -17.17 19.95
CA GLY A 115 -11.22 -15.93 19.39
C GLY A 115 -10.45 -14.69 19.87
N ALA A 116 -11.13 -13.72 20.47
CA ALA A 116 -10.46 -12.53 21.03
C ALA A 116 -9.44 -12.86 22.14
N GLY A 117 -9.54 -14.03 22.78
CA GLY A 117 -8.52 -14.52 23.72
C GLY A 117 -7.23 -14.97 23.03
N LEU A 118 -7.33 -15.51 21.82
CA LEU A 118 -6.17 -15.78 20.96
C LEU A 118 -5.56 -14.45 20.49
N ASP A 119 -6.39 -13.49 20.08
CA ASP A 119 -5.91 -12.16 19.66
C ASP A 119 -5.10 -11.49 20.77
N LEU A 120 -5.60 -11.52 22.01
CA LEU A 120 -4.91 -10.97 23.18
C LEU A 120 -3.54 -11.65 23.45
N ALA A 121 -3.48 -12.98 23.31
CA ALA A 121 -2.22 -13.72 23.43
C ALA A 121 -1.23 -13.38 22.30
N CYS A 122 -1.73 -13.16 21.09
CA CYS A 122 -0.92 -12.75 19.93
C CYS A 122 -0.41 -11.31 20.03
N MET A 123 -1.08 -10.43 20.78
CA MET A 123 -0.63 -9.05 21.05
C MET A 123 0.47 -8.97 22.13
N CYS A 124 0.74 -10.05 22.86
CA CYS A 124 1.86 -10.11 23.80
C CYS A 124 3.19 -10.27 23.03
N ASP A 125 4.32 -9.90 23.62
CA ASP A 125 5.63 -10.04 22.96
C ASP A 125 6.07 -11.50 22.96
N ILE A 126 5.90 -12.17 24.10
CA ILE A 126 6.25 -13.57 24.32
C ILE A 126 4.99 -14.36 24.70
N ARG A 127 4.89 -15.62 24.23
CA ARG A 127 3.87 -16.58 24.66
C ARG A 127 4.55 -17.79 25.26
N ILE A 128 4.23 -18.10 26.51
CA ILE A 128 4.65 -19.33 27.20
C ILE A 128 3.38 -20.15 27.43
N ALA A 129 3.29 -21.29 26.77
CA ALA A 129 2.09 -22.12 26.79
C ALA A 129 2.27 -23.34 27.70
N SER A 130 1.28 -23.60 28.55
CA SER A 130 1.13 -24.88 29.23
C SER A 130 0.94 -26.01 28.20
N GLU A 131 1.34 -27.24 28.54
CA GLU A 131 1.04 -28.43 27.73
C GLU A 131 -0.47 -28.66 27.52
N GLN A 132 -1.31 -28.04 28.35
CA GLN A 132 -2.76 -28.09 28.26
C GLN A 132 -3.36 -26.93 27.45
N ALA A 133 -2.54 -25.99 26.98
CA ALA A 133 -3.00 -24.83 26.22
C ALA A 133 -3.60 -25.26 24.88
N LYS A 134 -4.70 -24.59 24.49
CA LYS A 134 -5.36 -24.80 23.20
C LYS A 134 -5.61 -23.46 22.54
N PHE A 135 -5.18 -23.30 21.30
CA PHE A 135 -5.37 -22.09 20.52
C PHE A 135 -6.38 -22.35 19.41
N ALA A 136 -7.39 -21.48 19.26
CA ALA A 136 -8.31 -21.57 18.14
C ALA A 136 -8.82 -20.20 17.69
N ALA A 137 -8.79 -19.98 16.37
CA ALA A 137 -9.45 -18.86 15.74
C ALA A 137 -10.95 -19.21 15.55
N ALA A 138 -11.83 -18.50 16.25
CA ALA A 138 -13.27 -18.64 16.05
C ALA A 138 -13.71 -17.76 14.86
N THR A 139 -13.42 -18.18 13.63
CA THR A 139 -13.94 -17.50 12.43
C THR A 139 -15.15 -18.23 11.88
N GLY A 140 -16.35 -17.81 12.31
CA GLY A 140 -17.55 -18.00 11.51
C GLY A 140 -17.49 -17.08 10.29
N VAL A 141 -17.87 -17.60 9.12
CA VAL A 141 -17.97 -16.86 7.86
C VAL A 141 -19.08 -15.81 7.98
N GLN A 142 -18.79 -14.67 8.59
CA GLN A 142 -19.61 -13.46 8.51
C GLN A 142 -18.67 -12.27 8.27
N GLY A 143 -18.99 -11.46 7.27
CA GLY A 143 -18.11 -10.51 6.60
C GLY A 143 -17.25 -9.63 7.51
N LEU A 144 -16.02 -9.39 7.05
CA LEU A 144 -15.04 -8.41 7.55
C LEU A 144 -15.00 -8.23 9.08
N LYS A 145 -14.53 -9.24 9.80
CA LYS A 145 -14.13 -9.09 11.21
C LYS A 145 -12.83 -9.83 11.46
N ALA A 146 -11.71 -9.20 11.12
CA ALA A 146 -10.41 -9.63 11.60
C ALA A 146 -9.44 -8.45 11.64
N THR A 147 -9.00 -8.09 12.85
CA THR A 147 -7.71 -7.46 13.09
C THR A 147 -6.64 -8.52 12.84
N ARG A 148 -6.50 -9.01 11.59
CA ARG A 148 -5.29 -9.71 11.19
C ARG A 148 -4.24 -8.62 11.01
N MET A 149 -3.14 -8.68 11.76
CA MET A 149 -1.92 -8.03 11.31
C MET A 149 -1.69 -8.55 9.88
N HIS A 150 -1.86 -7.69 8.89
CA HIS A 150 -1.63 -8.05 7.49
C HIS A 150 -0.20 -8.60 7.40
N ALA A 151 -0.02 -9.72 6.70
CA ALA A 151 1.31 -10.27 6.50
C ALA A 151 2.19 -9.18 5.89
N ALA A 152 3.20 -8.73 6.62
CA ALA A 152 4.20 -7.83 6.09
C ALA A 152 5.10 -8.66 5.16
N PHE A 153 5.05 -8.36 3.86
CA PHE A 153 5.98 -8.95 2.91
C PHE A 153 7.29 -8.18 3.00
N HIS A 154 8.27 -8.75 3.68
CA HIS A 154 9.62 -8.21 3.76
C HIS A 154 10.39 -8.60 2.49
N THR A 155 10.85 -7.60 1.76
CA THR A 155 11.59 -7.71 0.49
C THR A 155 12.77 -6.73 0.48
N ARG A 156 13.68 -6.88 -0.48
CA ARG A 156 14.82 -5.96 -0.66
C ARG A 156 14.37 -4.51 -0.89
N ILE A 157 13.19 -4.30 -1.48
CA ILE A 157 12.60 -2.97 -1.67
C ILE A 157 12.04 -2.39 -0.38
N THR A 158 11.38 -3.19 0.46
CA THR A 158 10.91 -2.71 1.76
C THR A 158 12.08 -2.28 2.65
N GLU A 159 13.22 -2.98 2.56
CA GLU A 159 14.45 -2.64 3.26
C GLU A 159 15.11 -1.38 2.67
N LEU A 160 15.35 -1.36 1.36
CA LEU A 160 15.99 -0.24 0.65
C LEU A 160 15.26 1.09 0.89
N LEU A 161 13.92 1.06 0.90
CA LEU A 161 13.09 2.25 1.03
C LEU A 161 12.58 2.49 2.45
N SER A 162 12.85 1.57 3.40
CA SER A 162 12.31 1.60 4.75
C SER A 162 10.78 1.76 4.79
N ILE A 163 10.07 0.98 3.97
CA ILE A 163 8.60 0.99 3.86
C ILE A 163 7.99 -0.34 4.33
N ARG A 164 6.70 -0.33 4.70
CA ARG A 164 6.00 -1.51 5.24
C ARG A 164 5.50 -2.46 4.15
N HIS A 165 5.07 -1.90 3.02
CA HIS A 165 4.42 -2.63 1.95
C HIS A 165 5.21 -2.48 0.66
N PRO A 166 5.45 -3.56 -0.11
CA PRO A 166 6.22 -3.52 -1.36
C PRO A 166 5.38 -2.94 -2.51
N ILE A 167 4.74 -1.79 -2.27
CA ILE A 167 3.91 -1.05 -3.21
C ILE A 167 4.52 0.34 -3.39
N LEU A 168 4.77 0.69 -4.64
CA LEU A 168 5.19 2.02 -5.06
C LEU A 168 4.09 2.65 -5.91
N LEU A 169 3.73 3.89 -5.62
CA LEU A 169 2.99 4.76 -6.51
C LEU A 169 3.99 5.52 -7.38
N GLY A 170 4.18 5.06 -8.62
CA GLY A 170 5.08 5.72 -9.56
C GLY A 170 4.62 7.13 -9.93
N GLY A 171 5.49 7.91 -10.56
CA GLY A 171 5.20 9.26 -11.01
C GLY A 171 3.94 9.33 -11.89
N MET A 172 3.04 10.24 -11.54
CA MET A 172 1.79 10.50 -12.26
C MET A 172 1.77 11.95 -12.72
N HIS A 173 2.01 12.18 -14.01
CA HIS A 173 2.01 13.54 -14.55
C HIS A 173 0.67 14.25 -14.27
N HIS A 174 0.75 15.46 -13.71
CA HIS A 174 -0.32 16.33 -13.20
C HIS A 174 -1.03 15.87 -11.93
N LEU A 175 -0.88 14.60 -11.51
CA LEU A 175 -1.64 14.03 -10.39
C LEU A 175 -0.75 13.63 -9.20
N GLY A 176 0.55 13.45 -9.41
CA GLY A 176 1.53 13.06 -8.41
C GLY A 176 2.02 14.25 -7.58
N GLU A 177 1.12 14.87 -6.82
CA GLU A 177 1.41 15.95 -5.87
C GLU A 177 1.40 15.46 -4.42
N SER A 178 1.76 16.35 -3.48
CA SER A 178 1.98 16.03 -2.06
C SER A 178 0.86 15.22 -1.40
N ARG A 179 -0.41 15.44 -1.77
CA ARG A 179 -1.57 14.85 -1.08
C ARG A 179 -1.62 13.34 -1.26
N ILE A 180 -1.56 12.87 -2.51
CA ILE A 180 -1.57 11.43 -2.78
C ILE A 180 -0.27 10.77 -2.36
N VAL A 181 0.87 11.43 -2.54
CA VAL A 181 2.17 10.90 -2.12
C VAL A 181 2.22 10.71 -0.61
N ALA A 182 1.78 11.71 0.16
CA ALA A 182 1.72 11.59 1.61
C ALA A 182 0.73 10.51 2.08
N ALA A 183 -0.40 10.34 1.38
CA ALA A 183 -1.36 9.29 1.69
C ALA A 183 -0.77 7.89 1.48
N MET A 184 0.00 7.68 0.40
CA MET A 184 0.71 6.42 0.15
C MET A 184 1.76 6.14 1.23
N VAL A 185 2.59 7.15 1.55
CA VAL A 185 3.63 7.03 2.59
C VAL A 185 3.03 6.73 3.95
N ASN A 186 1.95 7.41 4.33
CA ASN A 186 1.25 7.15 5.58
C ASN A 186 0.56 5.78 5.61
N ALA A 187 0.16 5.25 4.46
CA ALA A 187 -0.34 3.88 4.31
C ALA A 187 0.77 2.81 4.40
N GLY A 188 2.05 3.20 4.46
CA GLY A 188 3.18 2.29 4.52
C GLY A 188 3.72 1.85 3.16
N ALA A 189 3.29 2.48 2.07
CA ALA A 189 3.82 2.33 0.72
C ALA A 189 4.81 3.46 0.41
N MET A 190 5.41 3.48 -0.78
CA MET A 190 6.22 4.62 -1.26
C MET A 190 5.48 5.38 -2.36
N GLY A 191 5.66 6.70 -2.43
CA GLY A 191 5.11 7.54 -3.50
C GLY A 191 6.10 8.58 -3.98
N PHE A 192 5.95 9.02 -5.24
CA PHE A 192 6.87 9.95 -5.88
C PHE A 192 6.17 11.22 -6.37
N ILE A 193 6.58 12.39 -5.87
CA ILE A 193 6.13 13.68 -6.39
C ILE A 193 6.67 13.88 -7.80
N THR A 194 5.81 14.19 -8.76
CA THR A 194 6.21 14.30 -10.17
C THR A 194 6.73 15.69 -10.48
N ALA A 195 8.05 15.87 -10.47
CA ALA A 195 8.70 17.19 -10.59
C ALA A 195 8.29 17.95 -11.86
N ARG A 196 8.08 17.22 -12.97
CA ARG A 196 7.65 17.77 -14.25
C ARG A 196 6.27 18.45 -14.21
N SER A 197 5.44 18.14 -13.23
CA SER A 197 4.10 18.71 -13.10
C SER A 197 4.09 20.14 -12.55
N PHE A 198 5.23 20.64 -12.10
CA PHE A 198 5.38 21.97 -11.53
C PHE A 198 5.94 22.96 -12.56
N GLU A 199 5.39 24.16 -12.57
CA GLU A 199 5.76 25.23 -13.50
C GLU A 199 7.16 25.81 -13.20
N SER A 200 7.64 25.66 -11.97
CA SER A 200 8.96 26.13 -11.55
C SER A 200 9.57 25.26 -10.45
N PRO A 201 10.91 25.30 -10.26
CA PRO A 201 11.56 24.66 -9.11
C PRO A 201 11.07 25.19 -7.75
N GLY A 202 10.63 26.46 -7.68
CA GLY A 202 10.03 27.04 -6.47
C GLY A 202 8.70 26.38 -6.12
N ALA A 203 7.83 26.19 -7.11
CA ALA A 203 6.54 25.50 -6.90
C ALA A 203 6.74 24.03 -6.48
N LEU A 204 7.76 23.35 -7.02
CA LEU A 204 8.16 22.03 -6.55
C LEU A 204 8.59 22.09 -5.07
N ARG A 205 9.47 23.03 -4.71
CA ARG A 205 9.97 23.19 -3.33
C ARG A 205 8.83 23.34 -2.31
N ASP A 206 7.83 24.16 -2.64
CA ASP A 206 6.65 24.36 -1.77
C ASP A 206 5.83 23.07 -1.59
N ASP A 207 5.69 22.26 -2.63
CA ASP A 207 4.97 20.99 -2.56
C ASP A 207 5.76 19.91 -1.81
N LEU A 208 7.10 19.88 -1.94
CA LEU A 208 7.98 19.01 -1.16
C LEU A 208 7.84 19.30 0.34
N ARG A 209 7.85 20.58 0.73
CA ARG A 209 7.66 21.00 2.14
C ARG A 209 6.30 20.57 2.66
N ARG A 210 5.25 20.81 1.88
CA ARG A 210 3.89 20.36 2.21
C ARG A 210 3.82 18.83 2.38
N CYS A 211 4.50 18.07 1.54
CA CYS A 211 4.53 16.61 1.66
C CYS A 211 5.24 16.16 2.94
N ARG A 212 6.37 16.80 3.29
CA ARG A 212 7.08 16.57 4.55
C ARG A 212 6.17 16.80 5.77
N ASP A 213 5.36 17.86 5.74
CA ASP A 213 4.39 18.15 6.81
C ASP A 213 3.29 17.07 6.87
N LEU A 214 2.70 16.71 5.72
CA LEU A 214 1.62 15.72 5.63
C LEU A 214 2.06 14.29 6.01
N THR A 215 3.34 13.97 5.84
CA THR A 215 3.92 12.67 6.19
C THR A 215 4.45 12.59 7.61
N GLY A 216 4.50 13.72 8.34
CA GLY A 216 5.16 13.81 9.64
C GLY A 216 6.66 13.51 9.56
N GLY A 217 7.30 13.90 8.45
CA GLY A 217 8.74 13.71 8.22
C GLY A 217 9.15 12.32 7.70
N LYS A 218 8.21 11.41 7.42
CA LYS A 218 8.55 10.13 6.78
C LYS A 218 9.11 10.34 5.35
N PRO A 219 10.04 9.49 4.90
CA PRO A 219 10.64 9.64 3.57
C PRO A 219 9.60 9.43 2.46
N PHE A 220 9.73 10.24 1.42
CA PHE A 220 8.99 10.13 0.15
C PHE A 220 9.95 10.39 -1.01
N GLY A 221 9.51 10.08 -2.23
CA GLY A 221 10.35 10.20 -3.42
C GLY A 221 9.98 11.36 -4.34
N VAL A 222 10.86 11.62 -5.30
CA VAL A 222 10.61 12.53 -6.43
C VAL A 222 10.78 11.76 -7.74
N ASN A 223 9.80 11.88 -8.64
CA ASN A 223 9.87 11.36 -9.99
C ASN A 223 10.47 12.41 -10.95
N LEU A 224 11.47 11.96 -11.70
CA LEU A 224 12.15 12.67 -12.78
C LEU A 224 11.79 11.99 -14.11
N THR A 225 10.67 12.39 -14.69
CA THR A 225 10.30 11.96 -16.04
C THR A 225 11.15 12.73 -17.06
N LEU A 226 11.91 11.99 -17.88
CA LEU A 226 12.77 12.50 -18.94
C LEU A 226 12.05 12.38 -20.29
N ALA A 227 11.96 13.49 -21.01
CA ALA A 227 11.40 13.53 -22.35
C ALA A 227 12.42 12.98 -23.34
N ARG A 228 11.93 12.39 -24.44
CA ARG A 228 12.78 12.05 -25.60
C ARG A 228 13.46 13.26 -26.22
N ARG A 229 12.83 14.43 -26.10
CA ARG A 229 13.29 15.72 -26.61
C ARG A 229 14.17 16.43 -25.57
N PRO A 230 15.49 16.56 -25.79
CA PRO A 230 16.42 17.08 -24.78
C PRO A 230 16.07 18.48 -24.24
N GLU A 231 15.50 19.35 -25.08
CA GLU A 231 15.09 20.72 -24.74
C GLU A 231 14.02 20.77 -23.63
N HIS A 232 13.25 19.69 -23.47
CA HIS A 232 12.25 19.54 -22.42
C HIS A 232 12.83 19.02 -21.09
N ASN A 233 14.12 18.71 -21.03
CA ASN A 233 14.81 18.20 -19.84
C ASN A 233 15.67 19.27 -19.15
N ARG A 234 15.65 20.53 -19.61
CA ARG A 234 16.48 21.63 -19.08
C ARG A 234 16.37 21.87 -17.57
N ASN A 235 15.23 21.53 -16.96
CA ASN A 235 14.97 21.75 -15.53
C ASN A 235 15.34 20.56 -14.65
N VAL A 236 15.78 19.43 -15.22
CA VAL A 236 16.01 18.19 -14.45
C VAL A 236 17.05 18.39 -13.36
N GLN A 237 18.16 19.07 -13.65
CA GLN A 237 19.18 19.36 -12.63
C GLN A 237 18.61 20.22 -11.51
N ALA A 238 17.89 21.30 -11.83
CA ALA A 238 17.27 22.16 -10.84
C ALA A 238 16.25 21.42 -9.95
N TRP A 239 15.54 20.42 -10.50
CA TRP A 239 14.65 19.57 -9.70
C TRP A 239 15.41 18.65 -8.75
N ILE A 240 16.55 18.09 -9.18
CA ILE A 240 17.44 17.28 -8.33
C ILE A 240 17.96 18.14 -7.18
N ASP A 241 18.50 19.33 -7.48
CA ASP A 241 19.07 20.24 -6.48
C ASP A 241 18.01 20.63 -5.43
N VAL A 242 16.82 21.05 -5.88
CA VAL A 242 15.70 21.39 -4.98
C VAL A 242 15.28 20.21 -4.12
N ALA A 243 15.19 19.01 -4.69
CA ALA A 243 14.81 17.81 -3.94
C ALA A 243 15.85 17.45 -2.87
N LEU A 244 17.14 17.48 -3.23
CA LEU A 244 18.24 17.20 -2.31
C LEU A 244 18.30 18.22 -1.18
N ASP A 245 18.16 19.52 -1.49
CA ASP A 245 18.11 20.62 -0.52
C ASP A 245 16.98 20.44 0.50
N GLU A 246 15.81 19.96 0.06
CA GLU A 246 14.66 19.71 0.93
C GLU A 246 14.70 18.35 1.63
N GLY A 247 15.81 17.62 1.53
CA GLY A 247 16.02 16.35 2.24
C GLY A 247 15.44 15.11 1.56
N VAL A 248 14.95 15.21 0.31
CA VAL A 248 14.52 14.03 -0.44
C VAL A 248 15.75 13.21 -0.83
N ARG A 249 15.66 11.89 -0.62
CA ARG A 249 16.74 10.93 -0.93
C ARG A 249 16.31 9.78 -1.82
N CYS A 250 15.06 9.73 -2.25
CA CYS A 250 14.55 8.67 -3.12
C CYS A 250 14.11 9.26 -4.46
N PHE A 251 14.71 8.80 -5.56
CA PHE A 251 14.42 9.30 -6.91
C PHE A 251 13.92 8.19 -7.82
N GLU A 252 12.77 8.39 -8.46
CA GLU A 252 12.32 7.55 -9.57
C GLU A 252 12.63 8.26 -10.88
N THR A 253 13.37 7.63 -11.80
CA THR A 253 13.61 8.17 -13.14
C THR A 253 12.83 7.35 -14.17
N ALA A 254 12.29 8.01 -15.19
CA ALA A 254 11.48 7.35 -16.23
C ALA A 254 11.67 8.01 -17.60
N GLY A 255 11.35 7.27 -18.67
CA GLY A 255 11.45 7.75 -20.05
C GLY A 255 12.83 7.52 -20.66
N GLY A 256 13.62 8.58 -20.80
CA GLY A 256 15.00 8.51 -21.31
C GLY A 256 15.99 7.82 -20.35
N SER A 257 17.24 7.66 -20.81
CA SER A 257 18.35 7.11 -20.00
C SER A 257 18.58 7.94 -18.73
N PRO A 258 18.85 7.32 -17.57
CA PRO A 258 19.21 8.03 -16.33
C PRO A 258 20.69 8.43 -16.28
N GLU A 259 21.45 8.19 -17.36
CA GLU A 259 22.86 8.57 -17.47
C GLU A 259 23.06 10.06 -17.16
N GLY A 260 24.09 10.36 -16.38
CA GLY A 260 24.36 11.72 -15.88
C GLY A 260 23.51 12.15 -14.69
N LEU A 261 22.45 11.41 -14.31
CA LEU A 261 21.65 11.70 -13.12
C LEU A 261 22.01 10.84 -11.91
N VAL A 262 22.46 9.60 -12.15
CA VAL A 262 22.77 8.63 -11.08
C VAL A 262 23.86 9.17 -10.15
N GLU A 263 25.01 9.55 -10.70
CA GLU A 263 26.15 10.00 -9.91
C GLU A 263 25.85 11.27 -9.08
N PRO A 264 25.28 12.36 -9.63
CA PRO A 264 24.91 13.53 -8.82
C PRO A 264 23.92 13.22 -7.69
N ILE A 265 22.93 12.34 -7.95
CA ILE A 265 21.96 11.93 -6.92
C ILE A 265 22.65 11.14 -5.81
N HIS A 266 23.53 10.20 -6.17
CA HIS A 266 24.33 9.43 -5.22
C HIS A 266 25.27 10.31 -4.38
N GLN A 267 25.92 11.30 -5.00
CA GLN A 267 26.75 12.29 -4.29
C GLN A 267 25.93 13.12 -3.28
N GLY A 268 24.64 13.37 -3.57
CA GLY A 268 23.68 13.96 -2.64
C GLY A 268 23.16 13.01 -1.56
N GLY A 269 23.64 11.77 -1.51
CA GLY A 269 23.19 10.70 -0.61
C GLY A 269 21.83 10.10 -0.98
N GLY A 270 21.33 10.37 -2.18
CA GLY A 270 20.10 9.79 -2.69
C GLY A 270 20.30 8.43 -3.35
N ILE A 271 19.20 7.74 -3.63
CA ILE A 271 19.12 6.50 -4.41
C ILE A 271 18.25 6.71 -5.65
N VAL A 272 18.50 5.91 -6.69
CA VAL A 272 17.82 5.97 -7.98
C VAL A 272 17.14 4.66 -8.32
N LEU A 273 15.83 4.73 -8.54
CA LEU A 273 15.01 3.67 -9.10
C LEU A 273 14.68 4.02 -10.55
N HIS A 274 15.08 3.20 -11.52
CA HIS A 274 14.85 3.51 -12.94
C HIS A 274 13.73 2.67 -13.55
N LYS A 275 12.74 3.33 -14.15
CA LYS A 275 11.59 2.71 -14.83
C LYS A 275 11.91 2.39 -16.28
N CYS A 276 11.82 1.11 -16.62
CA CYS A 276 12.28 0.52 -17.86
C CYS A 276 11.14 -0.21 -18.59
N PRO A 277 10.93 0.04 -19.90
CA PRO A 277 9.93 -0.68 -20.68
C PRO A 277 10.40 -2.06 -21.18
N SER A 278 11.68 -2.41 -21.01
CA SER A 278 12.23 -3.68 -21.49
C SER A 278 13.42 -4.15 -20.65
N VAL A 279 13.68 -5.46 -20.66
CA VAL A 279 14.85 -6.08 -20.00
C VAL A 279 16.17 -5.48 -20.48
N ARG A 280 16.29 -5.12 -21.77
CA ARG A 280 17.51 -4.50 -22.29
C ARG A 280 17.79 -3.15 -21.61
N HIS A 281 16.75 -2.33 -21.43
CA HIS A 281 16.88 -1.03 -20.77
C HIS A 281 17.16 -1.21 -19.27
N ALA A 282 16.52 -2.17 -18.62
CA ALA A 282 16.79 -2.54 -17.23
C ALA A 282 18.26 -2.90 -17.00
N LEU A 283 18.83 -3.77 -17.85
CA LEU A 283 20.25 -4.15 -17.78
C LEU A 283 21.17 -2.96 -18.07
N SER A 284 20.74 -2.01 -18.89
CA SER A 284 21.51 -0.78 -19.13
C SER A 284 21.52 0.12 -17.91
N ALA A 285 20.37 0.28 -17.25
CA ALA A 285 20.26 1.06 -16.03
C ALA A 285 21.06 0.43 -14.88
N GLU A 286 21.03 -0.89 -14.73
CA GLU A 286 21.85 -1.61 -13.75
C GLU A 286 23.35 -1.33 -13.96
N ARG A 287 23.84 -1.33 -15.22
CA ARG A 287 25.23 -0.97 -15.52
C ARG A 287 25.58 0.49 -15.19
N LEU A 288 24.60 1.38 -15.21
CA LEU A 288 24.75 2.78 -14.80
C LEU A 288 24.72 2.95 -13.27
N GLY A 289 24.51 1.86 -12.51
CA GLY A 289 24.57 1.87 -11.05
C GLY A 289 23.27 2.27 -10.35
N VAL A 290 22.11 2.14 -10.99
CA VAL A 290 20.82 2.38 -10.29
C VAL A 290 20.62 1.40 -9.14
N ASP A 291 19.97 1.85 -8.06
CA ASP A 291 19.75 1.07 -6.84
C ASP A 291 18.59 0.09 -6.96
N ALA A 292 17.63 0.34 -7.86
CA ALA A 292 16.60 -0.62 -8.24
C ALA A 292 16.08 -0.34 -9.65
N VAL A 293 15.39 -1.33 -10.21
CA VAL A 293 14.68 -1.19 -11.48
C VAL A 293 13.19 -1.40 -11.27
N THR A 294 12.38 -0.56 -11.92
CA THR A 294 10.98 -0.86 -12.18
C THR A 294 10.84 -1.32 -13.62
N LEU A 295 10.37 -2.54 -13.84
CA LEU A 295 10.09 -3.05 -15.18
C LEU A 295 8.59 -3.01 -15.46
N VAL A 296 8.22 -2.28 -16.51
CA VAL A 296 6.83 -2.08 -16.90
C VAL A 296 6.49 -2.90 -18.15
N GLY A 297 5.34 -3.57 -18.15
CA GLY A 297 4.81 -4.27 -19.32
C GLY A 297 3.92 -3.38 -20.19
N MET A 298 3.47 -3.96 -21.31
CA MET A 298 2.58 -3.28 -22.27
C MET A 298 1.28 -2.76 -21.65
N GLU A 299 0.89 -3.24 -20.47
CA GLU A 299 -0.33 -2.87 -19.73
C GLU A 299 -0.17 -1.62 -18.86
N GLU A 300 1.02 -1.02 -18.77
CA GLU A 300 1.20 0.25 -18.06
C GLU A 300 0.35 1.37 -18.68
N GLY A 301 -0.32 2.17 -17.85
CA GLY A 301 -0.93 3.44 -18.28
C GLY A 301 0.14 4.53 -18.39
N GLY A 302 0.17 5.26 -19.50
CA GLY A 302 1.31 6.09 -19.86
C GLY A 302 2.09 5.47 -21.02
N HIS A 303 3.42 5.58 -21.02
CA HIS A 303 4.26 5.16 -22.14
C HIS A 303 4.96 3.82 -21.85
N PRO A 304 4.36 2.65 -22.18
CA PRO A 304 5.00 1.33 -21.97
C PRO A 304 6.19 1.06 -22.92
N GLY A 305 6.54 2.03 -23.77
CA GLY A 305 7.53 1.88 -24.84
C GLY A 305 7.01 1.04 -26.01
N ALA A 306 7.92 0.69 -26.91
CA ALA A 306 7.60 -0.12 -28.10
C ALA A 306 7.48 -1.64 -27.78
N ASN A 307 7.76 -2.03 -26.55
CA ASN A 307 7.70 -3.42 -26.12
C ASN A 307 6.24 -3.87 -25.98
N GLN A 308 5.88 -4.98 -26.63
CA GLN A 308 4.55 -5.58 -26.56
C GLN A 308 4.49 -6.76 -25.59
N LEU A 309 5.50 -6.95 -24.74
CA LEU A 309 5.50 -8.03 -23.77
C LEU A 309 4.62 -7.67 -22.55
N PRO A 310 3.71 -8.59 -22.14
CA PRO A 310 2.99 -8.49 -20.89
C PRO A 310 3.91 -8.42 -19.68
N THR A 311 3.47 -7.75 -18.62
CA THR A 311 4.23 -7.56 -17.37
C THR A 311 4.73 -8.89 -16.80
N PHE A 312 3.88 -9.92 -16.82
CA PHE A 312 4.23 -11.25 -16.30
C PHE A 312 5.38 -11.91 -17.08
N VAL A 313 5.35 -11.82 -18.41
CA VAL A 313 6.39 -12.40 -19.29
C VAL A 313 7.69 -11.59 -19.17
N ASN A 314 7.59 -10.27 -19.21
CA ASN A 314 8.73 -9.36 -19.11
C ASN A 314 9.45 -9.54 -17.76
N GLY A 315 8.67 -9.66 -16.67
CA GLY A 315 9.19 -9.90 -15.32
C GLY A 315 9.98 -11.20 -15.20
N ALA A 316 9.45 -12.31 -15.73
CA ALA A 316 10.14 -13.61 -15.69
C ALA A 316 11.51 -13.57 -16.38
N TYR A 317 11.61 -12.91 -17.54
CA TYR A 317 12.89 -12.74 -18.23
C TYR A 317 13.87 -11.83 -17.48
N ALA A 318 13.37 -10.81 -16.79
CA ALA A 318 14.19 -9.87 -16.05
C ALA A 318 14.78 -10.50 -14.78
N LEU A 319 13.99 -11.28 -14.04
CA LEU A 319 14.42 -11.96 -12.82
C LEU A 319 15.58 -12.94 -13.05
N ALA A 320 15.67 -13.53 -14.24
CA ALA A 320 16.78 -14.39 -14.61
C ALA A 320 18.11 -13.64 -14.89
N LYS A 321 18.08 -12.30 -14.97
CA LYS A 321 19.21 -11.49 -15.49
C LYS A 321 19.62 -10.34 -14.59
N LEU A 322 18.67 -9.68 -13.92
CA LEU A 322 18.93 -8.55 -13.03
C LEU A 322 19.37 -9.02 -11.65
N ARG A 323 20.23 -8.23 -11.01
CA ARG A 323 20.75 -8.45 -9.66
C ARG A 323 20.23 -7.41 -8.70
N VAL A 324 20.05 -6.17 -9.15
CA VAL A 324 19.41 -5.12 -8.35
C VAL A 324 17.96 -5.48 -8.00
N PRO A 325 17.39 -4.93 -6.91
CA PRO A 325 15.97 -5.04 -6.62
C PRO A 325 15.09 -4.73 -7.83
N LEU A 326 14.07 -5.56 -8.05
CA LEU A 326 13.18 -5.47 -9.21
C LEU A 326 11.74 -5.27 -8.75
N LEU A 327 11.11 -4.19 -9.19
CA LEU A 327 9.67 -4.02 -9.12
C LEU A 327 9.02 -4.30 -10.48
N LEU A 328 7.84 -4.91 -10.47
CA LEU A 328 7.02 -5.09 -11.66
C LEU A 328 5.90 -4.05 -11.70
N GLY A 329 5.60 -3.51 -12.88
CA GLY A 329 4.52 -2.55 -13.07
C GLY A 329 3.78 -2.76 -14.40
N GLY A 330 2.57 -2.22 -14.48
CA GLY A 330 1.66 -2.42 -15.62
C GLY A 330 0.66 -3.55 -15.38
N GLY A 331 -0.63 -3.26 -15.56
CA GLY A 331 -1.70 -4.26 -15.40
C GLY A 331 -1.96 -4.77 -13.98
N ILE A 332 -1.17 -4.36 -12.98
CA ILE A 332 -1.35 -4.73 -11.56
C ILE A 332 -2.38 -3.79 -10.90
N GLY A 333 -3.53 -4.34 -10.51
CA GLY A 333 -4.62 -3.64 -9.84
C GLY A 333 -5.30 -4.42 -8.70
N ASN A 334 -4.91 -5.67 -8.47
CA ASN A 334 -5.45 -6.55 -7.43
C ASN A 334 -4.31 -7.18 -6.59
N GLY A 335 -4.55 -7.42 -5.30
CA GLY A 335 -3.54 -8.01 -4.40
C GLY A 335 -3.10 -9.42 -4.77
N ARG A 336 -3.93 -10.20 -5.47
CA ARG A 336 -3.51 -11.50 -6.03
C ARG A 336 -2.35 -11.34 -7.02
N GLN A 337 -2.34 -10.26 -7.79
CA GLN A 337 -1.26 -9.95 -8.72
C GLN A 337 0.01 -9.52 -7.98
N ILE A 338 -0.13 -8.83 -6.84
CA ILE A 338 1.00 -8.50 -5.96
C ILE A 338 1.63 -9.80 -5.43
N ALA A 339 0.82 -10.71 -4.87
CA ALA A 339 1.30 -12.00 -4.39
C ALA A 339 1.98 -12.81 -5.51
N ALA A 340 1.42 -12.79 -6.73
CA ALA A 340 2.03 -13.46 -7.88
C ALA A 340 3.37 -12.85 -8.30
N ALA A 341 3.49 -11.50 -8.28
CA ALA A 341 4.76 -10.82 -8.57
C ALA A 341 5.84 -11.18 -7.54
N LEU A 342 5.48 -11.16 -6.25
CA LEU A 342 6.39 -11.56 -5.17
C LEU A 342 6.78 -13.03 -5.26
N ALA A 343 5.82 -13.93 -5.54
CA ALA A 343 6.09 -15.35 -5.73
C ALA A 343 6.98 -15.64 -6.95
N MET A 344 6.92 -14.80 -7.98
CA MET A 344 7.83 -14.89 -9.13
C MET A 344 9.28 -14.56 -8.74
N GLY A 345 9.48 -13.78 -7.67
CA GLY A 345 10.78 -13.31 -7.20
C GLY A 345 11.00 -11.80 -7.32
N ALA A 346 9.98 -11.04 -7.73
CA ALA A 346 10.06 -9.58 -7.68
C ALA A 346 10.04 -9.08 -6.24
N ASP A 347 10.66 -7.92 -6.00
CA ASP A 347 10.74 -7.32 -4.68
C ASP A 347 9.56 -6.38 -4.37
N GLY A 348 8.71 -6.12 -5.36
CA GLY A 348 7.50 -5.34 -5.18
C GLY A 348 6.82 -4.97 -6.49
N VAL A 349 5.86 -4.06 -6.38
CA VAL A 349 5.07 -3.60 -7.51
C VAL A 349 5.05 -2.08 -7.62
N VAL A 350 4.99 -1.57 -8.85
CA VAL A 350 4.66 -0.19 -9.14
C VAL A 350 3.26 -0.13 -9.74
N MET A 351 2.40 0.69 -9.13
CA MET A 351 0.99 0.85 -9.51
C MET A 351 0.68 2.32 -9.75
N GLY A 352 -0.27 2.60 -10.65
CA GLY A 352 -0.75 3.95 -10.92
C GLY A 352 -2.26 3.99 -11.11
N SER A 353 -2.76 3.27 -12.12
CA SER A 353 -4.19 3.27 -12.49
C SER A 353 -5.14 2.92 -11.35
N ARG A 354 -4.77 1.99 -10.46
CA ARG A 354 -5.58 1.60 -9.30
C ARG A 354 -5.77 2.75 -8.29
N PHE A 355 -4.84 3.70 -8.25
CA PHE A 355 -4.85 4.85 -7.34
C PHE A 355 -5.46 6.11 -7.97
N MET A 356 -5.85 6.10 -9.25
CA MET A 356 -6.48 7.27 -9.88
C MET A 356 -7.83 7.64 -9.25
N VAL A 357 -8.49 6.69 -8.61
CA VAL A 357 -9.75 6.89 -7.87
C VAL A 357 -9.52 7.25 -6.40
N ALA A 358 -8.27 7.38 -5.95
CA ALA A 358 -7.99 7.72 -4.56
C ALA A 358 -8.56 9.10 -4.21
N ALA A 359 -9.11 9.26 -3.01
CA ALA A 359 -9.72 10.51 -2.56
C ALA A 359 -8.74 11.70 -2.64
N GLU A 360 -7.45 11.43 -2.43
CA GLU A 360 -6.36 12.39 -2.38
C GLU A 360 -5.86 12.85 -3.76
N ILE A 361 -6.26 12.17 -4.85
CA ILE A 361 -5.97 12.62 -6.21
C ILE A 361 -6.77 13.88 -6.53
N ARG A 362 -6.09 14.94 -6.95
CA ARG A 362 -6.72 16.19 -7.39
C ARG A 362 -7.12 16.11 -8.87
N ALA A 363 -8.22 15.40 -9.11
CA ALA A 363 -8.92 15.38 -10.39
C ALA A 363 -10.43 15.45 -10.15
N HIS A 364 -11.15 15.97 -11.13
CA HIS A 364 -12.60 16.10 -11.10
C HIS A 364 -13.28 14.75 -10.78
N ALA A 365 -14.33 14.79 -9.95
CA ALA A 365 -15.02 13.58 -9.48
C ALA A 365 -15.58 12.73 -10.63
N ALA A 366 -16.00 13.36 -11.73
CA ALA A 366 -16.49 12.69 -12.94
C ALA A 366 -15.46 11.71 -13.53
N LEU A 367 -14.16 12.07 -13.55
CA LEU A 367 -13.12 11.16 -14.03
C LEU A 367 -13.02 9.92 -13.12
N LYS A 368 -13.01 10.14 -11.80
CA LYS A 368 -12.90 9.03 -10.84
C LYS A 368 -14.10 8.10 -10.95
N GLN A 369 -15.30 8.67 -11.06
CA GLN A 369 -16.54 7.92 -11.24
C GLN A 369 -16.53 7.12 -12.55
N ARG A 370 -16.09 7.72 -13.66
CA ARG A 370 -15.94 7.02 -14.95
C ARG A 370 -15.01 5.82 -14.84
N ILE A 371 -13.90 5.93 -14.09
CA ILE A 371 -12.96 4.82 -13.87
C ILE A 371 -13.62 3.72 -13.03
N VAL A 372 -14.34 4.08 -11.96
CA VAL A 372 -15.08 3.11 -11.11
C VAL A 372 -16.15 2.34 -11.91
N GLU A 373 -16.79 2.99 -12.87
CA GLU A 373 -17.81 2.39 -13.72
C GLU A 373 -17.23 1.58 -14.89
N SER A 374 -15.91 1.53 -15.04
CA SER A 374 -15.25 0.82 -16.13
C SER A 374 -14.84 -0.60 -15.75
N ASP A 375 -14.63 -1.45 -16.75
CA ASP A 375 -14.16 -2.81 -16.59
C ASP A 375 -12.71 -2.99 -17.12
N GLN A 376 -12.26 -4.22 -17.34
CA GLN A 376 -10.93 -4.51 -17.89
C GLN A 376 -10.66 -3.89 -19.27
N HIS A 377 -11.70 -3.44 -19.99
CA HIS A 377 -11.59 -2.77 -21.29
C HIS A 377 -11.49 -1.23 -21.18
N CYS A 378 -11.26 -0.71 -19.97
CA CYS A 378 -11.16 0.72 -19.68
C CYS A 378 -10.00 1.46 -20.38
N SER A 379 -9.09 0.77 -21.07
CA SER A 379 -7.91 1.39 -21.68
C SER A 379 -7.64 0.91 -23.11
N THR A 380 -6.98 1.76 -23.89
CA THR A 380 -6.52 1.49 -25.25
C THR A 380 -5.12 2.06 -25.48
N ALA A 381 -4.43 1.58 -26.51
CA ALA A 381 -3.14 2.13 -26.95
C ALA A 381 -3.32 3.05 -28.15
N ILE A 382 -2.59 4.15 -28.15
CA ILE A 382 -2.52 5.15 -29.23
C ILE A 382 -1.06 5.43 -29.59
N LEU A 383 -0.82 6.05 -30.76
CA LEU A 383 0.50 6.52 -31.21
C LEU A 383 1.54 5.40 -31.40
N GLY A 384 1.08 4.17 -31.59
CA GLY A 384 1.95 3.02 -31.80
C GLY A 384 2.77 3.12 -33.08
N THR A 385 2.21 3.74 -34.14
CA THR A 385 2.89 3.93 -35.42
C THR A 385 4.04 4.93 -35.34
N LEU A 386 4.08 5.77 -34.31
CA LEU A 386 5.16 6.71 -34.05
C LEU A 386 6.32 6.12 -33.24
N GLY A 387 6.21 4.87 -32.80
CA GLY A 387 7.16 4.28 -31.85
C GLY A 387 7.13 4.95 -30.46
N ASP A 388 6.04 5.67 -30.16
CA ASP A 388 5.82 6.43 -28.94
C ASP A 388 4.50 6.06 -28.27
N THR A 389 4.19 4.76 -28.29
CA THR A 389 2.97 4.16 -27.74
C THR A 389 2.59 4.78 -26.40
N TRP A 390 1.34 5.19 -26.29
CA TRP A 390 0.74 5.71 -25.07
C TRP A 390 -0.54 4.92 -24.78
N ARG A 391 -0.62 4.29 -23.60
CA ARG A 391 -1.82 3.62 -23.12
C ARG A 391 -2.65 4.54 -22.22
N VAL A 392 -3.92 4.67 -22.57
CA VAL A 392 -4.80 5.74 -22.13
C VAL A 392 -6.20 5.20 -21.86
N LEU A 393 -7.02 5.95 -21.12
CA LEU A 393 -8.45 5.70 -20.94
C LEU A 393 -9.13 5.57 -22.32
N ALA A 394 -9.97 4.55 -22.49
CA ALA A 394 -10.76 4.37 -23.70
C ALA A 394 -11.93 5.37 -23.75
N ASN A 395 -11.69 6.54 -24.33
CA ASN A 395 -12.63 7.65 -24.44
C ASN A 395 -12.70 8.22 -25.89
N ASP A 396 -13.53 9.24 -26.13
CA ASP A 396 -13.68 9.81 -27.48
C ASP A 396 -12.39 10.42 -28.03
N THR A 397 -11.62 11.13 -27.22
CA THR A 397 -10.33 11.69 -27.66
C THR A 397 -9.36 10.58 -28.09
N ALA A 398 -9.28 9.46 -27.35
CA ALA A 398 -8.45 8.33 -27.73
C ALA A 398 -8.92 7.70 -29.05
N ARG A 399 -10.24 7.54 -29.26
CA ARG A 399 -10.82 7.05 -30.52
C ARG A 399 -10.47 7.97 -31.69
N GLU A 400 -10.52 9.27 -31.49
CA GLU A 400 -10.18 10.25 -32.54
C GLU A 400 -8.70 10.19 -32.90
N VAL A 401 -7.80 10.05 -31.91
CA VAL A 401 -6.37 9.85 -32.18
C VAL A 401 -6.14 8.58 -33.00
N GLN A 402 -6.81 7.46 -32.66
CA GLN A 402 -6.70 6.22 -33.43
C GLN A 402 -7.23 6.39 -34.86
N ARG A 403 -8.31 7.15 -35.06
CA ARG A 403 -8.85 7.45 -36.38
C ARG A 403 -7.86 8.23 -37.25
N LEU A 404 -7.22 9.26 -36.67
CA LEU A 404 -6.18 10.05 -37.36
C LEU A 404 -4.95 9.20 -37.68
N GLU A 405 -4.52 8.35 -36.75
CA GLU A 405 -3.39 7.43 -36.94
C GLU A 405 -3.69 6.43 -38.09
N ALA A 406 -4.90 5.87 -38.12
CA ALA A 406 -5.36 4.98 -39.19
C ALA A 406 -5.50 5.70 -40.55
N ALA A 407 -5.87 6.98 -40.54
CA ALA A 407 -5.95 7.82 -41.73
C ALA A 407 -4.59 8.27 -42.28
N GLY A 408 -3.49 7.96 -41.59
CA GLY A 408 -2.13 8.20 -42.08
C GLY A 408 -1.33 9.28 -41.34
N ALA A 409 -1.81 9.80 -40.20
CA ALA A 409 -1.02 10.75 -39.40
C ALA A 409 0.28 10.11 -38.90
N ARG A 410 1.44 10.75 -39.12
CA ARG A 410 2.78 10.23 -38.78
C ARG A 410 3.66 11.20 -37.99
N SER A 411 3.13 12.31 -37.53
CA SER A 411 3.84 13.29 -36.71
C SER A 411 2.97 13.82 -35.57
N HIS A 412 3.59 14.17 -34.43
CA HIS A 412 2.86 14.74 -33.28
C HIS A 412 2.02 15.99 -33.65
N ALA A 413 2.45 16.77 -34.63
CA ALA A 413 1.74 17.98 -35.07
C ALA A 413 0.38 17.68 -35.71
N GLU A 414 0.23 16.54 -36.39
CA GLU A 414 -1.01 16.14 -37.07
C GLU A 414 -2.14 15.77 -36.09
N PHE A 415 -1.80 15.43 -34.84
CA PHE A 415 -2.78 15.18 -33.77
C PHE A 415 -3.22 16.47 -33.06
N GLY A 416 -2.58 17.60 -33.36
CA GLY A 416 -2.93 18.91 -32.83
C GLY A 416 -2.98 18.95 -31.30
N ASP A 417 -4.07 19.50 -30.78
CA ASP A 417 -4.27 19.70 -29.34
C ASP A 417 -4.73 18.44 -28.58
N LEU A 418 -5.17 17.39 -29.30
CA LEU A 418 -5.72 16.16 -28.71
C LEU A 418 -4.72 15.47 -27.76
N ILE A 419 -3.43 15.51 -28.11
CA ILE A 419 -2.36 14.84 -27.36
C ILE A 419 -1.61 15.79 -26.41
N LEU A 420 -2.06 17.05 -26.28
CA LEU A 420 -1.43 18.00 -25.37
C LEU A 420 -1.86 17.73 -23.93
N SER A 421 -0.88 17.53 -23.05
CA SER A 421 -1.16 17.28 -21.63
C SER A 421 -1.86 18.46 -20.93
N SER A 422 -1.71 19.69 -21.44
CA SER A 422 -2.42 20.88 -20.97
C SER A 422 -3.93 20.79 -21.24
N ARG A 423 -4.33 20.22 -22.38
CA ARG A 423 -5.73 19.95 -22.71
C ARG A 423 -6.33 18.97 -21.70
N THR A 424 -5.65 17.85 -21.42
CA THR A 424 -6.08 16.89 -20.39
C THR A 424 -6.18 17.55 -19.01
N ARG A 425 -5.15 18.31 -18.59
CA ARG A 425 -5.13 18.97 -17.28
C ARG A 425 -6.33 19.91 -17.09
N GLN A 426 -6.64 20.72 -18.10
CA GLN A 426 -7.76 21.65 -18.04
C GLN A 426 -9.10 20.91 -18.17
N ARG A 427 -9.37 20.34 -19.35
CA ARG A 427 -10.69 19.81 -19.71
C ARG A 427 -11.11 18.63 -18.84
N VAL A 428 -10.17 17.72 -18.54
CA VAL A 428 -10.50 16.47 -17.84
C VAL A 428 -10.30 16.62 -16.33
N TYR A 429 -9.10 17.02 -15.89
CA TYR A 429 -8.79 17.03 -14.46
C TYR A 429 -9.43 18.20 -13.72
N ALA A 430 -9.59 19.37 -14.35
CA ALA A 430 -10.27 20.51 -13.73
C ALA A 430 -11.77 20.53 -14.05
N ASP A 431 -12.14 20.46 -15.32
CA ASP A 431 -13.53 20.72 -15.76
C ASP A 431 -14.42 19.46 -15.80
N GLY A 432 -13.83 18.26 -15.72
CA GLY A 432 -14.59 17.01 -15.67
C GLY A 432 -15.13 16.50 -17.00
N GLU A 433 -14.71 17.09 -18.13
CA GLU A 433 -15.04 16.64 -19.48
C GLU A 433 -14.23 15.37 -19.82
N VAL A 434 -14.65 14.20 -19.30
CA VAL A 434 -13.85 12.95 -19.33
C VAL A 434 -13.46 12.48 -20.74
N ASP A 435 -14.25 12.85 -21.75
CA ASP A 435 -14.02 12.51 -23.15
C ASP A 435 -13.12 13.50 -23.91
N ALA A 436 -12.77 14.64 -23.32
CA ALA A 436 -12.13 15.77 -24.00
C ALA A 436 -10.59 15.81 -23.91
N GLY A 437 -9.95 14.78 -23.36
CA GLY A 437 -8.49 14.71 -23.28
C GLY A 437 -7.93 13.30 -23.16
N ILE A 438 -6.62 13.16 -23.29
CA ILE A 438 -5.91 11.89 -23.17
C ILE A 438 -5.49 11.66 -21.72
N VAL A 439 -6.10 10.67 -21.06
CA VAL A 439 -5.83 10.31 -19.67
C VAL A 439 -4.98 9.04 -19.63
N SER A 440 -3.78 9.08 -19.06
CA SER A 440 -2.96 7.87 -18.82
C SER A 440 -3.69 6.89 -17.90
N LEU A 441 -4.05 5.72 -18.41
CA LEU A 441 -4.74 4.67 -17.66
C LEU A 441 -4.44 3.31 -18.32
N GLY A 442 -4.07 2.30 -17.54
CA GLY A 442 -3.95 0.91 -17.99
C GLY A 442 -5.18 0.08 -17.58
N PRO A 443 -5.30 -1.18 -18.04
CA PRO A 443 -6.45 -2.04 -17.76
C PRO A 443 -6.63 -2.34 -16.27
N ALA A 444 -5.60 -2.12 -15.45
CA ALA A 444 -5.69 -2.18 -13.99
C ALA A 444 -6.71 -1.17 -13.40
N GLY A 445 -7.10 -0.14 -14.16
CA GLY A 445 -8.20 0.75 -13.79
C GLY A 445 -9.54 0.04 -13.64
N GLY A 446 -9.74 -1.09 -14.33
CA GLY A 446 -10.95 -1.91 -14.20
C GLY A 446 -11.10 -2.65 -12.86
N PHE A 447 -10.06 -2.62 -12.01
CA PHE A 447 -10.17 -3.10 -10.62
C PHE A 447 -10.63 -2.00 -9.66
N CYS A 448 -10.84 -0.78 -10.13
CA CYS A 448 -11.37 0.31 -9.31
C CYS A 448 -12.86 0.11 -9.08
N ASP A 449 -13.22 -0.20 -7.83
CA ASP A 449 -14.59 -0.51 -7.40
C ASP A 449 -15.26 0.64 -6.62
N ALA A 450 -14.46 1.56 -6.09
CA ALA A 450 -14.95 2.74 -5.39
C ALA A 450 -13.91 3.87 -5.37
N ILE A 451 -14.40 5.10 -5.18
CA ILE A 451 -13.58 6.23 -4.75
C ILE A 451 -13.31 6.05 -3.25
N ALA A 452 -12.04 5.85 -2.87
CA ALA A 452 -11.65 5.54 -1.50
C ALA A 452 -10.34 6.24 -1.11
N PRO A 453 -10.06 6.48 0.18
CA PRO A 453 -8.74 6.92 0.63
C PRO A 453 -7.65 5.94 0.17
N ALA A 454 -6.49 6.45 -0.24
CA ALA A 454 -5.37 5.63 -0.71
C ALA A 454 -4.97 4.55 0.32
N ALA A 455 -5.04 4.87 1.61
CA ALA A 455 -4.79 3.93 2.70
C ALA A 455 -5.74 2.73 2.70
N GLN A 456 -7.01 2.92 2.34
CA GLN A 456 -7.98 1.81 2.23
C GLN A 456 -7.67 0.94 1.01
N ILE A 457 -7.29 1.56 -0.11
CA ILE A 457 -6.88 0.84 -1.32
C ILE A 457 -5.65 -0.03 -1.03
N VAL A 458 -4.62 0.53 -0.38
CA VAL A 458 -3.42 -0.23 0.04
C VAL A 458 -3.79 -1.38 0.98
N ALA A 459 -4.61 -1.12 2.01
CA ALA A 459 -5.03 -2.16 2.94
C ALA A 459 -5.79 -3.30 2.26
N GLY A 460 -6.69 -2.98 1.32
CA GLY A 460 -7.41 -3.97 0.51
C GLY A 460 -6.46 -4.82 -0.33
N LEU A 461 -5.53 -4.18 -1.05
CA LEU A 461 -4.52 -4.87 -1.85
C LEU A 461 -3.66 -5.81 -0.99
N MET A 462 -3.22 -5.38 0.19
CA MET A 462 -2.39 -6.21 1.08
C MET A 462 -3.18 -7.35 1.72
N TRP A 463 -4.46 -7.14 2.01
CA TRP A 463 -5.36 -8.20 2.44
C TRP A 463 -5.52 -9.27 1.36
N GLU A 464 -5.84 -8.88 0.14
CA GLU A 464 -5.96 -9.79 -1.01
C GLU A 464 -4.65 -10.55 -1.28
N ALA A 465 -3.51 -9.87 -1.20
CA ALA A 465 -2.19 -10.49 -1.36
C ALA A 465 -1.91 -11.54 -0.28
N SER A 466 -2.21 -11.21 0.99
CA SER A 466 -2.04 -12.14 2.12
C SER A 466 -2.92 -13.39 1.95
N GLN A 467 -4.17 -13.20 1.50
CA GLN A 467 -5.10 -14.31 1.25
C GLN A 467 -4.62 -15.19 0.10
N ALA A 468 -4.08 -14.60 -0.97
CA ALA A 468 -3.51 -15.34 -2.09
C ALA A 468 -2.28 -16.17 -1.68
N ALA A 469 -1.38 -15.59 -0.88
CA ALA A 469 -0.21 -16.30 -0.36
C ALA A 469 -0.58 -17.46 0.58
N ALA A 470 -1.58 -17.25 1.44
CA ALA A 470 -2.10 -18.31 2.31
C ALA A 470 -2.73 -19.46 1.51
N ALA A 471 -3.54 -19.15 0.47
CA ALA A 471 -4.14 -20.14 -0.39
C ALA A 471 -3.08 -20.94 -1.19
N PHE A 472 -2.04 -20.26 -1.68
CA PHE A 472 -0.90 -20.92 -2.32
C PHE A 472 -0.23 -21.91 -1.38
N THR A 473 0.10 -21.49 -0.15
CA THR A 473 0.74 -22.36 0.86
C THR A 473 -0.13 -23.57 1.21
N ALA A 474 -1.43 -23.35 1.40
CA ALA A 474 -2.39 -24.41 1.74
C ALA A 474 -2.52 -25.48 0.64
N THR A 475 -2.25 -25.11 -0.63
CA THR A 475 -2.30 -26.04 -1.76
C THR A 475 -1.25 -27.15 -1.63
N PHE A 476 -0.09 -26.84 -1.04
CA PHE A 476 1.06 -27.76 -0.97
C PHE A 476 1.26 -28.38 0.42
N SER A 477 0.66 -27.83 1.48
CA SER A 477 0.83 -28.30 2.86
C SER A 477 0.19 -29.67 3.17
N GLY A 478 -0.53 -30.28 2.22
CA GLY A 478 -1.22 -31.56 2.41
C GLY A 478 -0.85 -32.69 1.44
N ARG A 479 0.12 -32.49 0.52
CA ARG A 479 0.42 -33.47 -0.55
C ARG A 479 1.89 -33.64 -0.93
N CYS A 480 2.83 -33.06 -0.20
CA CYS A 480 4.26 -33.35 -0.40
C CYS A 480 4.73 -34.41 0.61
N THR A 481 4.23 -35.63 0.43
CA THR A 481 4.94 -36.84 0.84
C THR A 481 5.17 -37.60 -0.44
N ASP A 482 6.37 -37.48 -1.00
CA ASP A 482 7.05 -38.48 -1.83
C ASP A 482 8.54 -38.12 -1.90
#